data_AF-A0A7W2H2N8-F1
#
_entry.id   AF-A0A7W2H2N8-F1
#
_cell.length_a   1.000
_cell.length_b   1.000
_cell.length_c   1.000
_cell.angle_alpha   90.00
_cell.angle_beta   90.00
_cell.angle_gamma   90.00
#
_symmetry.space_group_name_H-M   'P 1'
#
loop_
_entity.id
_entity.type
_entity.pdbx_description
1 polymer ?
#
loop_
_entity_poly.entity_id
_entity_poly.type
_entity_poly.pdbx_seq_one_letter_code
_entity_poly.pdbx_strand_id
1 'polypeptide(L)' 'MGATCNELLHVDQDAFTGNAKTNGPFGTALLIIEDDLIIGSPGASISGAAGAGAIYCLSQ' A
#
# COMPACT_ATOMS: atom_id res chain seq x y z
N MET A 1 -14.69 -9.86 -3.38
CA MET A 1 -14.71 -9.68 -1.91
C MET A 1 -15.31 -8.32 -1.59
N GLY A 2 -16.22 -8.25 -0.63
CA GLY A 2 -17.04 -7.07 -0.35
C GLY A 2 -16.30 -6.03 0.48
N ALA A 3 -15.63 -5.10 -0.19
CA ALA A 3 -15.35 -3.82 0.43
C ALA A 3 -16.69 -3.09 0.56
N THR A 4 -17.24 -3.01 1.78
CA THR A 4 -18.26 -2.02 2.07
C THR A 4 -17.60 -0.66 1.83
N CYS A 5 -18.29 0.32 1.22
CA CYS A 5 -17.71 1.58 0.72
C CYS A 5 -17.13 2.53 1.80
N ASN A 6 -16.77 2.00 2.95
CA ASN A 6 -16.29 2.62 4.19
C ASN A 6 -15.11 1.82 4.81
N GLU A 7 -14.43 0.97 4.04
CA GLU A 7 -13.24 0.25 4.49
C GLU A 7 -12.00 1.17 4.46
N LEU A 8 -11.29 1.26 5.59
CA LEU A 8 -10.01 1.95 5.66
C LEU A 8 -8.91 1.00 5.18
N LEU A 9 -8.26 1.34 4.07
CA LEU A 9 -7.13 0.58 3.55
C LEU A 9 -5.82 1.06 4.18
N HIS A 10 -5.11 0.15 4.84
CA HIS A 10 -3.79 0.38 5.40
C HIS A 10 -2.88 -0.83 5.15
N VAL A 11 -1.57 -0.66 5.33
CA VAL A 11 -0.65 -1.81 5.39
C VAL A 11 -0.90 -2.62 6.65
N ASP A 12 -0.59 -3.91 6.63
CA ASP A 12 -0.92 -4.88 7.70
C ASP A 12 -2.41 -5.27 7.73
N GLN A 13 -2.95 -5.61 6.56
CA GLN A 13 -4.28 -6.21 6.40
C GLN A 13 -4.24 -7.29 5.30
N ASP A 14 -5.28 -8.11 5.19
CA ASP A 14 -5.35 -9.21 4.20
C ASP A 14 -5.09 -8.74 2.77
N ALA A 15 -5.58 -7.56 2.41
CA ALA A 15 -5.37 -6.93 1.11
C ALA A 15 -3.96 -6.35 0.89
N PHE A 16 -3.28 -5.93 1.97
CA PHE A 16 -1.95 -5.32 1.94
C PHE A 16 -1.07 -5.90 3.04
N THR A 17 -0.41 -7.02 2.75
CA THR A 17 0.47 -7.68 3.71
C THR A 17 1.71 -6.81 3.99
N GLY A 18 2.19 -6.83 5.24
CA GLY A 18 3.34 -6.02 5.67
C GLY A 18 3.10 -5.38 7.04
N ASN A 19 3.96 -4.43 7.42
CA ASN A 19 3.78 -3.64 8.65
C ASN A 19 3.84 -2.16 8.32
N ALA A 20 3.09 -1.33 9.05
CA ALA A 20 3.30 0.12 9.04
C ALA A 20 4.74 0.45 9.44
N LYS A 21 5.37 1.36 8.68
CA LYS A 21 6.75 1.80 8.93
C LYS A 21 6.79 3.29 9.17
N THR A 22 7.49 3.70 10.23
CA THR A 22 7.86 5.10 10.45
C THR A 22 8.58 5.62 9.21
N ASN A 23 8.17 6.78 8.71
CA ASN A 23 8.65 7.41 7.47
C ASN A 23 8.39 6.61 6.18
N GLY A 24 7.53 5.58 6.19
CA GLY A 24 7.04 4.92 4.98
C GLY A 24 5.63 5.36 4.62
N PRO A 25 5.44 6.55 4.03
CA PRO A 25 4.12 7.16 3.82
C PRO A 25 3.35 6.40 2.74
N PHE A 26 2.66 5.34 3.16
CA PHE A 26 1.72 4.61 2.34
C PHE A 26 0.55 5.51 1.93
N GLY A 27 0.12 5.41 0.67
CA GLY A 27 -0.94 6.26 0.14
C GLY A 27 -0.47 7.63 -0.33
N THR A 28 0.84 7.88 -0.41
CA THR A 28 1.38 9.15 -0.95
C THR A 28 1.01 9.35 -2.42
N ALA A 29 0.93 8.25 -3.18
CA ALA A 29 0.49 8.23 -4.56
C ALA A 29 -0.52 7.09 -4.76
N LEU A 30 -1.53 7.32 -5.58
CA LEU A 30 -2.64 6.42 -5.84
C LEU A 30 -2.92 6.37 -7.34
N LEU A 31 -3.14 5.16 -7.88
CA LEU A 31 -3.65 4.94 -9.23
C LEU A 31 -4.67 3.82 -9.18
N ILE A 32 -5.80 4.03 -9.85
CA ILE A 32 -6.80 3.01 -10.13
C ILE A 32 -6.78 2.80 -11.64
N ILE A 33 -6.55 1.56 -12.08
CA ILE A 33 -6.60 1.18 -13.48
C ILE A 33 -7.32 -0.15 -13.61
N GLU A 34 -8.37 -0.18 -14.42
CA GLU A 34 -9.26 -1.34 -14.53
C GLU A 34 -9.77 -1.76 -13.14
N ASP A 35 -9.42 -2.97 -12.68
CA ASP A 35 -9.79 -3.53 -11.38
C ASP A 35 -8.60 -3.54 -10.38
N ASP A 36 -7.50 -2.85 -10.73
CA ASP A 36 -6.29 -2.75 -9.90
C ASP A 36 -6.23 -1.41 -9.15
N LEU A 37 -5.96 -1.50 -7.84
CA LEU A 37 -5.56 -0.38 -7.00
C LEU A 37 -4.06 -0.45 -6.73
N ILE A 38 -3.33 0.57 -7.18
CA ILE A 38 -1.89 0.72 -7.01
C ILE A 38 -1.62 1.85 -6.00
N ILE A 39 -0.84 1.54 -4.96
CA ILE A 39 -0.53 2.45 -3.86
C ILE A 39 0.99 2.60 -3.72
N GLY A 40 1.46 3.85 -3.74
CA GLY A 40 2.86 4.20 -3.53
C GLY A 40 3.20 4.48 -2.06
N SER A 41 4.36 3.98 -1.63
CA SER A 41 4.99 4.33 -0.35
C SER A 41 6.47 4.70 -0.59
N PRO A 42 6.78 5.95 -0.96
CA PRO A 42 8.13 6.34 -1.39
C PRO A 42 9.19 6.24 -0.29
N GLY A 43 8.80 6.29 0.98
CA GLY A 43 9.73 6.16 2.11
C GLY A 43 9.86 4.75 2.68
N ALA A 44 9.23 3.74 2.06
CA ALA A 44 9.32 2.36 2.52
C ALA A 44 10.77 1.84 2.54
N SER A 45 11.11 1.07 3.58
CA SER A 45 12.42 0.44 3.71
C SER A 45 12.37 -1.01 3.20
N ILE A 46 13.23 -1.36 2.25
CA ILE A 46 13.27 -2.69 1.63
C ILE A 46 14.63 -3.33 1.91
N SER A 47 14.63 -4.53 2.49
CA SER A 47 15.85 -5.31 2.77
C SER A 47 16.96 -4.52 3.51
N GLY A 48 16.56 -3.63 4.42
CA GLY A 48 17.49 -2.79 5.20
C GLY A 48 17.87 -1.46 4.55
N ALA A 49 17.50 -1.22 3.29
CA ALA A 49 17.69 0.07 2.64
C ALA A 49 16.53 1.03 3.00
N ALA A 50 16.83 2.06 3.77
CA ALA A 50 15.86 3.09 4.13
C ALA A 50 15.50 3.97 2.93
N GLY A 51 14.20 4.24 2.72
CA GLY A 51 13.72 5.11 1.64
C GLY A 51 13.88 4.52 0.24
N ALA A 52 13.97 3.20 0.11
CA ALA A 52 14.00 2.52 -1.20
C ALA A 52 12.67 2.69 -1.97
N GLY A 53 11.58 2.88 -1.24
CA GLY A 53 10.23 2.99 -1.78
C GLY A 53 9.62 1.62 -2.07
N ALA A 54 8.29 1.58 -2.12
CA ALA A 54 7.54 0.39 -2.46
C ALA A 54 6.24 0.74 -3.20
N ILE A 55 5.77 -0.21 -4.00
CA ILE A 55 4.47 -0.18 -4.67
C ILE A 55 3.68 -1.38 -4.15
N TYR A 56 2.43 -1.14 -3.78
CA TYR A 56 1.48 -2.14 -3.33
C TYR A 56 0.37 -2.23 -4.36
N CYS A 57 0.04 -3.44 -4.80
CA CYS A 57 -1.03 -3.68 -5.78
C CYS A 57 -2.11 -4.53 -5.13
N LEU A 58 -3.36 -4.14 -5.33
CA LEU A 58 -4.53 -4.90 -4.95
C LEU A 58 -5.38 -5.11 -6.21
N SER A 59 -5.54 -6.36 -6.61
CA SER A 59 -6.38 -6.79 -7.74
C SER A 59 -7.60 -7.52 -7.20
N GLN A 60 -8.76 -7.32 -7.80
CA GLN A 60 -10.00 -8.05 -7.47
C GLN A 60 -10.24 -9.27 -8.37
#